data_AF-J9UST6-F1
#
_entry.id   AF-J9UST6-F1
#
_cell.length_a   1.000
_cell.length_b   1.000
_cell.length_c   1.000
_cell.angle_alpha   90.00
_cell.angle_beta   90.00
_cell.angle_gamma   90.00
#
_symmetry.space_group_name_H-M   'P 1'
#
loop_
_entity.id
_entity.type
_entity.pdbx_description
1 polymer ?
#
loop_
_entity_poly.entity_id
_entity_poly.type
_entity_poly.pdbx_seq_one_letter_code
_entity_poly.pdbx_strand_id
1 'polypeptide(L)'
;MKKIIIILFITINSLFANNFKVISRQGEASVIVNKEHSDIDIKKSFPDDYFSISTKESSYMVIDNGEKSIILMPQSKLTFQDNQFTLHSGYIYIKSKHNDEVKITLTKDDKAYSFKGKSFAIISYDNDMTILSHNNAVKIEPVQSLGISYYLEPFNKTLINSSMNGPYNINENEKTLLENVSRQLEIEMNDHLNEGIERYNFTILEGSKNETTIYRIVHPKKGPNVFLIVPHGSERVGTDVAIERLNMPIKQGSLTIIPIAVPEAYRLNTRAIEGQDINNRFFDKKINRTDTDKLAQKYMEMLDEYDIDVVLTLHEGNGFKEFFGDSIIYDTRKLDDNVKKVLDNINSRIEPMKFKFKQMYYPMPTTITYYATEKGIDAYGIELTRNLDYDKKRIIMHTILNEFLKIYGLE
;
A
#
# COMPACT_ATOMS: atom_id res chain seq x y z
N MET A 1 -37.77 9.59 -20.78
CA MET A 1 -36.61 8.68 -20.79
C MET A 1 -36.90 7.55 -19.80
N LYS A 2 -36.85 6.28 -20.24
CA LYS A 2 -37.00 5.14 -19.32
C LYS A 2 -35.84 5.20 -18.32
N LYS A 3 -36.13 5.22 -17.02
CA LYS A 3 -35.10 4.97 -15.99
C LYS A 3 -34.55 3.57 -16.26
N ILE A 4 -33.30 3.48 -16.68
CA ILE A 4 -32.63 2.20 -16.84
C ILE A 4 -32.27 1.78 -15.41
N ILE A 5 -32.90 0.72 -14.94
CA ILE A 5 -32.54 0.13 -13.64
C ILE A 5 -31.37 -0.79 -13.92
N ILE A 6 -30.17 -0.39 -13.51
CA ILE A 6 -29.05 -1.32 -13.45
C ILE A 6 -29.36 -2.27 -12.29
N ILE A 7 -29.58 -3.55 -12.62
CA ILE A 7 -29.80 -4.58 -11.62
C ILE A 7 -28.51 -5.40 -11.54
N LEU A 8 -27.75 -5.11 -10.49
CA LEU A 8 -26.62 -5.92 -10.08
C LEU A 8 -27.16 -7.11 -9.29
N PHE A 9 -27.02 -8.33 -9.80
CA PHE A 9 -27.35 -9.55 -9.07
C PHE A 9 -26.08 -10.15 -8.47
N ILE A 10 -25.94 -10.07 -7.16
CA ILE A 10 -24.85 -10.77 -6.47
C ILE A 10 -25.36 -12.17 -6.15
N THR A 11 -24.82 -13.17 -6.84
CA THR A 11 -25.08 -14.59 -6.57
C THR A 11 -23.92 -15.13 -5.76
N ILE A 12 -24.10 -15.11 -4.44
CA ILE A 12 -23.15 -15.68 -3.52
C ILE A 12 -23.41 -17.20 -3.51
N ASN A 13 -22.49 -17.99 -4.07
CA ASN A 13 -22.63 -19.46 -3.99
C ASN A 13 -22.71 -19.87 -2.53
N SER A 14 -23.76 -20.65 -2.21
CA SER A 14 -24.10 -21.21 -0.91
C SER A 14 -24.02 -20.20 0.24
N LEU A 15 -25.11 -19.50 0.58
CA LEU A 15 -25.54 -19.22 1.97
C LEU A 15 -26.77 -18.30 2.05
N PHE A 16 -27.61 -18.60 3.04
CA PHE A 16 -28.87 -17.96 3.41
C PHE A 16 -28.65 -16.55 4.01
N ALA A 17 -29.55 -15.62 3.72
CA ALA A 17 -29.46 -14.22 4.18
C ALA A 17 -29.56 -14.07 5.70
N ASN A 18 -30.15 -15.06 6.39
CA ASN A 18 -30.28 -15.14 7.85
C ASN A 18 -28.99 -15.05 8.62
N ASN A 19 -27.86 -15.32 7.97
CA ASN A 19 -26.57 -15.23 8.64
C ASN A 19 -26.01 -13.82 8.65
N PHE A 20 -26.50 -12.90 7.80
CA PHE A 20 -26.08 -11.51 7.86
C PHE A 20 -26.61 -10.85 9.13
N LYS A 21 -25.79 -9.99 9.72
CA LYS A 21 -26.16 -9.10 10.83
C LYS A 21 -25.44 -7.77 10.70
N VAL A 22 -26.01 -6.71 11.27
CA VAL A 22 -25.33 -5.41 11.33
C VAL A 22 -24.20 -5.49 12.36
N ILE A 23 -22.95 -5.31 11.90
CA ILE A 23 -21.77 -5.30 12.78
C ILE A 23 -21.22 -3.90 13.04
N SER A 24 -21.48 -2.96 12.14
CA SER A 24 -21.10 -1.56 12.30
C SER A 24 -22.05 -0.64 11.54
N ARG A 25 -22.22 0.58 12.06
CA ARG A 25 -23.05 1.62 11.45
C ARG A 25 -22.60 2.99 11.94
N GLN A 26 -22.57 3.96 11.05
CA GLN A 26 -22.47 5.38 11.37
C GLN A 26 -23.61 6.15 10.70
N GLY A 27 -24.23 7.07 11.44
CA GLY A 27 -25.29 7.93 10.90
C GLY A 27 -26.65 7.26 10.72
N GLU A 28 -27.45 7.83 9.81
CA GLU A 28 -28.81 7.41 9.52
C GLU A 28 -28.86 6.38 8.39
N ALA A 29 -29.33 5.18 8.73
CA ALA A 29 -29.63 4.11 7.80
C ALA A 29 -30.98 3.50 8.16
N SER A 30 -31.83 3.29 7.16
CA SER A 30 -33.09 2.57 7.30
C SER A 30 -32.90 1.13 6.87
N VAL A 31 -33.52 0.22 7.63
CA VAL A 31 -33.68 -1.18 7.25
C VAL A 31 -35.17 -1.44 7.18
N ILE A 32 -35.62 -1.93 6.03
CA ILE A 32 -37.00 -2.33 5.78
C ILE A 32 -37.01 -3.84 5.63
N VAL A 33 -37.91 -4.49 6.35
CA VAL A 33 -38.16 -5.94 6.30
C VAL A 33 -39.65 -6.18 6.09
N ASN A 34 -40.03 -7.42 5.79
CA ASN A 34 -41.45 -7.79 5.74
C ASN A 34 -42.13 -7.60 7.11
N LYS A 35 -43.44 -7.33 7.09
CA LYS A 35 -44.23 -7.06 8.32
C LYS A 35 -44.13 -8.19 9.35
N GLU A 36 -44.02 -9.43 8.89
CA GLU A 36 -43.86 -10.63 9.73
C GLU A 36 -42.52 -10.66 10.48
N HIS A 37 -41.56 -9.85 10.04
CA HIS A 37 -40.22 -9.70 10.62
C HIS A 37 -40.02 -8.34 11.29
N SER A 38 -41.10 -7.57 11.56
CA SER A 38 -40.99 -6.22 12.17
C SER A 38 -40.24 -6.21 13.51
N ASP A 39 -40.29 -7.33 14.22
CA ASP A 39 -39.72 -7.47 15.57
C ASP A 39 -38.32 -8.11 15.56
N ILE A 40 -37.74 -8.35 14.38
CA ILE A 40 -36.41 -8.98 14.26
C ILE A 40 -35.31 -8.04 14.75
N ASP A 41 -34.37 -8.58 15.53
CA ASP A 41 -33.16 -7.87 15.90
C ASP A 41 -32.10 -8.03 14.80
N ILE A 42 -32.02 -7.03 13.93
CA ILE A 42 -31.06 -6.99 12.80
C ILE A 42 -29.59 -6.98 13.24
N LYS A 43 -29.29 -6.76 14.53
CA LYS A 43 -27.93 -6.96 15.08
C LYS A 43 -27.59 -8.44 15.30
N LYS A 44 -28.60 -9.31 15.31
CA LYS A 44 -28.45 -10.76 15.41
C LYS A 44 -28.56 -11.44 14.06
N SER A 45 -29.56 -11.08 13.25
CA SER A 45 -29.79 -11.68 11.93
C SER A 45 -30.74 -10.82 11.06
N PHE A 46 -30.55 -10.86 9.74
CA PHE A 46 -31.54 -10.42 8.76
C PHE A 46 -32.54 -11.55 8.45
N PRO A 47 -33.71 -11.27 7.84
CA PRO A 47 -34.61 -12.31 7.38
C PRO A 47 -34.14 -12.91 6.03
N ASP A 48 -34.56 -14.15 5.75
CA ASP A 48 -34.17 -14.93 4.57
C ASP A 48 -34.97 -14.61 3.29
N ASP A 49 -36.05 -13.85 3.42
CA ASP A 49 -37.00 -13.60 2.35
C ASP A 49 -36.77 -12.23 1.68
N TYR A 50 -36.76 -11.16 2.48
CA TYR A 50 -36.63 -9.79 2.01
C TYR A 50 -36.07 -8.85 3.07
N PHE A 51 -35.09 -8.06 2.66
CA PHE A 51 -34.76 -6.81 3.34
C PHE A 51 -34.25 -5.74 2.37
N SER A 52 -34.40 -4.48 2.73
CA SER A 52 -33.78 -3.36 2.02
C SER A 52 -33.10 -2.43 3.00
N ILE A 53 -31.86 -2.07 2.69
CA ILE A 53 -31.04 -1.14 3.45
C ILE A 53 -30.88 0.13 2.61
N SER A 54 -31.10 1.29 3.22
CA SER A 54 -30.78 2.58 2.61
C SER A 54 -29.99 3.45 3.58
N THR A 55 -28.86 3.98 3.13
CA THR A 55 -28.01 4.90 3.89
C THR A 55 -28.26 6.34 3.45
N LYS A 56 -28.32 7.28 4.40
CA LYS A 56 -28.42 8.72 4.10
C LYS A 56 -27.05 9.34 3.84
N GLU A 57 -27.04 10.65 3.62
CA GLU A 57 -25.81 11.45 3.53
C GLU A 57 -24.91 11.21 4.75
N SER A 58 -23.60 11.09 4.50
CA SER A 58 -22.56 10.85 5.50
C SER A 58 -22.78 9.62 6.40
N SER A 59 -23.60 8.65 5.98
CA SER A 59 -23.96 7.46 6.76
C SER A 59 -23.47 6.18 6.09
N TYR A 60 -22.95 5.21 6.84
CA TYR A 60 -22.59 3.89 6.33
C TYR A 60 -23.20 2.77 7.17
N MET A 61 -23.31 1.58 6.58
CA MET A 61 -23.71 0.36 7.28
C MET A 61 -22.85 -0.83 6.84
N VAL A 62 -22.40 -1.64 7.79
CA VAL A 62 -21.69 -2.88 7.54
C VAL A 62 -22.55 -4.05 7.98
N ILE A 63 -22.84 -4.95 7.04
CA ILE A 63 -23.50 -6.23 7.31
C ILE A 63 -22.53 -7.37 7.06
N ASP A 64 -22.59 -8.39 7.92
CA ASP A 64 -21.63 -9.48 7.91
C ASP A 64 -22.28 -10.81 8.27
N ASN A 65 -21.87 -11.89 7.61
CA ASN A 65 -22.40 -13.22 7.87
C ASN A 65 -21.37 -14.24 8.38
N GLY A 66 -20.22 -13.79 8.88
CA GLY A 66 -19.10 -14.64 9.27
C GLY A 66 -18.18 -14.99 8.11
N GLU A 67 -18.70 -15.14 6.89
CA GLU A 67 -17.89 -15.42 5.71
C GLU A 67 -17.67 -14.20 4.82
N LYS A 68 -18.65 -13.29 4.75
CA LYS A 68 -18.68 -12.19 3.80
C LYS A 68 -19.15 -10.93 4.50
N SER A 69 -18.48 -9.84 4.19
CA SER A 69 -18.84 -8.49 4.65
C SER A 69 -19.31 -7.65 3.47
N ILE A 70 -20.40 -6.92 3.66
CA ILE A 70 -20.89 -5.91 2.73
C ILE A 70 -20.93 -4.57 3.46
N ILE A 71 -20.21 -3.60 2.92
CA ILE A 71 -20.19 -2.22 3.39
C ILE A 71 -21.03 -1.39 2.42
N LEU A 72 -22.06 -0.73 2.94
CA LEU A 72 -22.90 0.21 2.21
C LEU A 72 -22.48 1.62 2.61
N MET A 73 -22.02 2.39 1.63
CA MET A 73 -21.53 3.76 1.82
C MET A 73 -22.68 4.77 1.73
N PRO A 74 -22.47 6.07 1.98
CA PRO A 74 -23.54 7.07 1.93
C PRO A 74 -24.35 7.05 0.65
N GLN A 75 -25.65 7.36 0.76
CA GLN A 75 -26.60 7.41 -0.35
C GLN A 75 -26.71 6.09 -1.15
N SER A 76 -26.54 4.96 -0.48
CA SER A 76 -26.61 3.63 -1.09
C SER A 76 -27.92 2.93 -0.74
N LYS A 77 -28.47 2.20 -1.71
CA LYS A 77 -29.65 1.37 -1.53
C LYS A 77 -29.40 -0.04 -2.03
N LEU A 78 -29.41 -0.99 -1.09
CA LEU A 78 -29.25 -2.42 -1.35
C LEU A 78 -30.53 -3.14 -0.95
N THR A 79 -30.96 -4.10 -1.75
CA THR A 79 -32.09 -4.96 -1.44
C THR A 79 -31.68 -6.41 -1.58
N PHE A 80 -32.13 -7.26 -0.67
CA PHE A 80 -32.04 -8.70 -0.79
C PHE A 80 -33.45 -9.26 -1.01
N GLN A 81 -33.61 -10.08 -2.04
CA GLN A 81 -34.85 -10.79 -2.36
C GLN A 81 -34.51 -12.00 -3.24
N ASP A 82 -35.26 -13.11 -3.13
CA ASP A 82 -35.11 -14.28 -4.01
C ASP A 82 -33.67 -14.84 -4.07
N ASN A 83 -32.98 -14.86 -2.92
CA ASN A 83 -31.57 -15.24 -2.78
C ASN A 83 -30.59 -14.36 -3.57
N GLN A 84 -30.95 -13.11 -3.85
CA GLN A 84 -30.16 -12.19 -4.64
C GLN A 84 -30.09 -10.82 -3.99
N PHE A 85 -28.88 -10.26 -3.94
CA PHE A 85 -28.71 -8.85 -3.63
C PHE A 85 -28.79 -8.02 -4.90
N THR A 86 -29.56 -6.93 -4.83
CA THR A 86 -29.73 -5.89 -5.84
C THR A 86 -29.22 -4.55 -5.30
N LEU A 87 -28.19 -4.00 -5.94
CA LEU A 87 -27.75 -2.62 -5.71
C LEU A 87 -28.57 -1.69 -6.62
N HIS A 88 -29.43 -0.86 -6.03
CA HIS A 88 -30.26 0.10 -6.78
C HIS A 88 -29.52 1.41 -7.09
N SER A 89 -28.69 1.87 -6.16
CA SER A 89 -27.90 3.09 -6.28
C SER A 89 -26.82 3.13 -5.20
N GLY A 90 -25.74 3.87 -5.44
CA GLY A 90 -24.70 4.16 -4.46
C GLY A 90 -23.46 3.29 -4.60
N TYR A 91 -22.68 3.24 -3.52
CA TYR A 91 -21.41 2.52 -3.44
C TYR A 91 -21.52 1.38 -2.44
N ILE A 92 -21.07 0.20 -2.85
CA ILE A 92 -20.88 -0.94 -1.95
C ILE A 92 -19.47 -1.53 -2.08
N TYR A 93 -18.97 -2.05 -0.97
CA TYR A 93 -17.78 -2.90 -0.94
C TYR A 93 -18.14 -4.28 -0.42
N ILE A 94 -17.69 -5.32 -1.11
CA ILE A 94 -17.97 -6.72 -0.78
C ILE A 94 -16.63 -7.43 -0.57
N LYS A 95 -16.48 -8.16 0.52
CA LYS A 95 -15.27 -8.93 0.84
C LYS A 95 -15.62 -10.33 1.32
N SER A 96 -14.91 -11.33 0.78
CA SER A 96 -14.86 -12.70 1.30
C SER A 96 -13.76 -12.81 2.38
N LYS A 97 -14.09 -13.36 3.54
CA LYS A 97 -13.19 -13.55 4.69
C LYS A 97 -12.35 -14.82 4.61
N HIS A 98 -12.88 -15.87 3.98
CA HIS A 98 -12.21 -17.18 3.87
C HIS A 98 -11.57 -17.44 2.51
N ASN A 99 -11.27 -16.39 1.75
CA ASN A 99 -10.68 -16.48 0.40
C ASN A 99 -11.59 -17.14 -0.67
N ASP A 100 -12.86 -17.40 -0.38
CA ASP A 100 -13.80 -17.96 -1.35
C ASP A 100 -14.13 -16.98 -2.49
N GLU A 101 -14.37 -17.52 -3.69
CA GLU A 101 -14.80 -16.72 -4.84
C GLU A 101 -16.22 -16.17 -4.62
N VAL A 102 -16.34 -14.84 -4.64
CA VAL A 102 -17.62 -14.14 -4.80
C VAL A 102 -17.92 -14.06 -6.29
N LYS A 103 -19.14 -14.47 -6.67
CA LYS A 103 -19.64 -14.27 -8.04
C LYS A 103 -20.61 -13.10 -8.06
N ILE A 104 -20.38 -12.20 -9.01
CA ILE A 104 -21.25 -11.06 -9.27
C ILE A 104 -21.78 -11.20 -10.68
N THR A 105 -23.07 -10.97 -10.89
CA THR A 105 -23.67 -10.89 -12.21
C THR A 105 -24.30 -9.52 -12.41
N LEU A 106 -23.77 -8.75 -13.35
CA LEU A 106 -24.38 -7.50 -13.78
C LEU A 106 -25.40 -7.79 -14.87
N THR A 107 -26.59 -7.18 -14.81
CA THR A 107 -27.51 -7.15 -15.95
C THR A 107 -27.69 -5.71 -16.45
N LYS A 108 -27.44 -5.50 -17.75
CA LYS A 108 -27.67 -4.23 -18.46
C LYS A 108 -28.28 -4.51 -19.84
N ASP A 109 -29.41 -3.88 -20.16
CA ASP A 109 -30.08 -4.00 -21.46
C ASP A 109 -30.27 -5.46 -21.92
N ASP A 110 -30.83 -6.30 -21.04
CA ASP A 110 -31.03 -7.75 -21.23
C ASP A 110 -29.76 -8.60 -21.43
N LYS A 111 -28.57 -8.01 -21.20
CA LYS A 111 -27.28 -8.72 -21.22
C LYS A 111 -26.76 -8.93 -19.80
N ALA A 112 -26.36 -10.16 -19.50
CA ALA A 112 -25.76 -10.54 -18.23
C ALA A 112 -24.24 -10.69 -18.36
N TYR A 113 -23.49 -10.13 -17.42
CA TYR A 113 -22.03 -10.20 -17.33
C TYR A 113 -21.64 -10.76 -15.96
N SER A 114 -20.96 -11.90 -15.92
CA SER A 114 -20.54 -12.52 -14.66
C SER A 114 -19.05 -12.27 -14.37
N PHE A 115 -18.78 -11.86 -13.14
CA PHE A 115 -17.46 -11.62 -12.59
C PHE A 115 -17.21 -12.57 -11.41
N LYS A 116 -15.97 -12.98 -11.21
CA LYS A 116 -15.54 -13.77 -10.06
C LYS A 116 -14.31 -13.15 -9.43
N GLY A 117 -14.27 -13.09 -8.11
CA GLY A 117 -13.20 -12.45 -7.36
C GLY A 117 -13.44 -12.55 -5.86
N LYS A 118 -12.43 -12.27 -5.03
CA LYS A 118 -12.58 -12.35 -3.57
C LYS A 118 -13.15 -11.08 -2.94
N SER A 119 -12.96 -9.95 -3.59
CA SER A 119 -13.52 -8.68 -3.14
C SER A 119 -13.84 -7.79 -4.33
N PHE A 120 -14.84 -6.94 -4.13
CA PHE A 120 -15.34 -6.03 -5.14
C PHE A 120 -15.72 -4.69 -4.52
N ALA A 121 -15.30 -3.60 -5.14
CA ALA A 121 -15.89 -2.28 -4.92
C ALA A 121 -16.79 -1.96 -6.10
N ILE A 122 -18.02 -1.54 -5.84
CA ILE A 122 -19.04 -1.33 -6.87
C ILE A 122 -19.68 0.02 -6.66
N ILE A 123 -19.72 0.81 -7.72
CA ILE A 123 -20.30 2.14 -7.74
C ILE A 123 -21.40 2.12 -8.80
N SER A 124 -22.63 2.45 -8.44
CA SER A 124 -23.78 2.45 -9.35
C SER A 124 -24.56 3.75 -9.21
N TYR A 125 -24.53 4.59 -10.24
CA TYR A 125 -25.33 5.82 -10.31
C TYR A 125 -25.94 5.97 -11.70
N ASP A 126 -27.23 6.30 -11.74
CA ASP A 126 -28.02 6.43 -12.97
C ASP A 126 -27.92 5.22 -13.90
N ASN A 127 -27.14 5.35 -14.99
CA ASN A 127 -26.97 4.34 -16.05
C ASN A 127 -25.51 3.81 -16.14
N ASP A 128 -24.65 4.27 -15.24
CA ASP A 128 -23.23 3.94 -15.20
C ASP A 128 -22.90 3.14 -13.96
N MET A 129 -22.05 2.13 -14.15
CA MET A 129 -21.62 1.26 -13.07
C MET A 129 -20.14 0.90 -13.24
N THR A 130 -19.40 1.08 -12.16
CA THR A 130 -17.97 0.74 -12.07
C THR A 130 -17.79 -0.40 -11.09
N ILE A 131 -17.09 -1.46 -11.50
CA ILE A 131 -16.71 -2.58 -10.64
C ILE A 131 -15.19 -2.67 -10.60
N LEU A 132 -14.63 -2.71 -9.40
CA LEU A 132 -13.21 -2.93 -9.12
C LEU A 132 -13.07 -4.26 -8.38
N SER A 133 -12.08 -5.10 -8.72
CA SER A 133 -11.83 -6.39 -8.05
C SER A 133 -10.36 -6.59 -7.72
N HIS A 134 -10.04 -7.34 -6.65
CA HIS A 134 -8.69 -7.36 -6.05
C HIS A 134 -7.73 -8.51 -6.47
N ASN A 135 -8.17 -9.66 -7.00
CA ASN A 135 -7.26 -10.81 -7.11
C ASN A 135 -6.47 -10.90 -8.42
N ASN A 136 -5.14 -11.09 -8.29
CA ASN A 136 -4.18 -11.65 -9.26
C ASN A 136 -4.66 -11.72 -10.71
N ALA A 137 -4.26 -10.73 -11.53
CA ALA A 137 -4.29 -10.70 -13.00
C ALA A 137 -4.89 -11.94 -13.68
N VAL A 138 -6.22 -12.07 -13.64
CA VAL A 138 -6.94 -12.88 -14.61
C VAL A 138 -7.38 -11.92 -15.69
N LYS A 139 -6.91 -12.17 -16.91
CA LYS A 139 -7.37 -11.49 -18.12
C LYS A 139 -8.90 -11.56 -18.14
N ILE A 140 -9.56 -10.44 -17.91
CA ILE A 140 -10.96 -10.27 -18.25
C ILE A 140 -10.96 -10.26 -19.78
N GLU A 141 -11.19 -11.39 -20.43
CA GLU A 141 -11.45 -11.39 -21.87
C GLU A 141 -12.88 -10.89 -22.07
N PRO A 142 -13.09 -9.71 -22.67
CA PRO A 142 -14.42 -9.30 -23.03
C PRO A 142 -14.88 -10.18 -24.19
N VAL A 143 -15.77 -11.14 -23.91
CA VAL A 143 -16.64 -11.68 -24.96
C VAL A 143 -17.66 -10.58 -25.26
N GLN A 144 -17.24 -9.65 -26.12
CA GLN A 144 -17.97 -8.51 -26.65
C GLN A 144 -18.08 -7.28 -25.73
N SER A 145 -17.23 -6.31 -26.08
CA SER A 145 -17.13 -4.94 -25.62
C SER A 145 -18.43 -4.26 -25.16
N LEU A 146 -18.53 -3.96 -23.87
CA LEU A 146 -18.82 -2.59 -23.44
C LEU A 146 -17.48 -1.86 -23.52
N GLY A 147 -17.41 -0.69 -24.18
CA GLY A 147 -16.18 0.06 -24.44
C GLY A 147 -15.51 0.64 -23.19
N ILE A 148 -15.30 -0.18 -22.16
CA ILE A 148 -14.72 0.18 -20.88
C ILE A 148 -13.55 -0.78 -20.64
N SER A 149 -12.34 -0.30 -20.88
CA SER A 149 -11.10 -1.01 -20.57
C SER A 149 -10.56 -0.44 -19.26
N TYR A 150 -10.63 -1.20 -18.16
CA TYR A 150 -9.87 -0.86 -16.95
C TYR A 150 -8.60 -1.70 -16.91
N TYR A 151 -7.45 -1.03 -16.94
CA TYR A 151 -6.15 -1.63 -16.68
C TYR A 151 -5.88 -1.56 -15.18
N LEU A 152 -5.78 -2.73 -14.52
CA LEU A 152 -5.18 -2.87 -13.20
C LEU A 152 -3.72 -3.29 -13.42
N GLU A 153 -2.76 -2.37 -13.25
CA GLU A 153 -1.37 -2.78 -13.11
C GLU A 153 -1.11 -3.26 -11.69
N PRO A 154 -0.38 -4.38 -11.48
CA PRO A 154 -0.57 -5.15 -10.26
C PRO A 154 0.18 -4.60 -9.04
N PHE A 155 1.03 -3.57 -9.14
CA PHE A 155 1.91 -3.23 -8.02
C PHE A 155 2.43 -1.79 -7.94
N ASN A 156 1.69 -0.78 -8.38
CA ASN A 156 2.07 0.61 -8.07
C ASN A 156 0.83 1.50 -8.03
N LYS A 157 0.58 2.11 -6.86
CA LYS A 157 -0.42 3.17 -6.62
C LYS A 157 -1.84 2.87 -7.07
N THR A 158 -2.75 2.78 -6.12
CA THR A 158 -4.15 3.14 -6.36
C THR A 158 -4.25 4.67 -6.44
N LEU A 159 -3.72 5.26 -7.51
CA LEU A 159 -4.17 6.58 -7.89
C LEU A 159 -5.51 6.34 -8.58
N ILE A 160 -6.62 6.58 -7.87
CA ILE A 160 -7.91 6.81 -8.51
C ILE A 160 -7.73 8.14 -9.26
N ASN A 161 -7.17 8.09 -10.47
CA ASN A 161 -7.31 9.19 -11.39
C ASN A 161 -8.78 9.20 -11.81
N SER A 162 -9.59 10.01 -11.13
CA SER A 162 -10.84 10.49 -11.70
C SER A 162 -10.50 11.42 -12.86
N SER A 163 -10.08 10.87 -14.00
CA SER A 163 -10.39 11.53 -15.27
C SER A 163 -11.87 11.27 -15.56
N MET A 164 -12.75 11.77 -14.69
CA MET A 164 -14.16 11.94 -15.01
C MET A 164 -14.27 13.19 -15.86
N ASN A 165 -13.98 13.07 -17.15
CA ASN A 165 -14.53 14.00 -18.13
C ASN A 165 -16.01 13.64 -18.33
N GLY A 166 -16.81 13.92 -17.30
CA GLY A 166 -18.26 13.79 -17.27
C GLY A 166 -18.86 15.07 -16.70
N PRO A 167 -20.15 15.36 -16.92
CA PRO A 167 -20.75 16.69 -16.71
C PRO A 167 -20.96 17.08 -15.23
N TYR A 168 -20.41 16.33 -14.26
CA TYR A 168 -20.65 16.55 -12.84
C TYR A 168 -19.39 17.07 -12.13
N ASN A 169 -19.53 18.27 -11.57
CA ASN A 169 -18.62 18.81 -10.57
C ASN A 169 -18.92 18.15 -9.23
N ILE A 170 -18.05 17.24 -8.81
CA ILE A 170 -17.99 16.71 -7.44
C ILE A 170 -17.67 17.88 -6.51
N ASN A 171 -18.37 18.01 -5.39
CA ASN A 171 -18.03 19.05 -4.41
C ASN A 171 -16.78 18.62 -3.60
N GLU A 172 -16.05 19.58 -3.02
CA GLU A 172 -14.82 19.31 -2.26
C GLU A 172 -15.06 18.35 -1.08
N ASN A 173 -16.27 18.31 -0.51
CA ASN A 173 -16.60 17.42 0.59
C ASN A 173 -16.75 15.96 0.14
N GLU A 174 -17.32 15.71 -1.05
CA GLU A 174 -17.46 14.39 -1.67
C GLU A 174 -16.10 13.82 -2.09
N LYS A 175 -15.22 14.67 -2.62
CA LYS A 175 -13.83 14.31 -2.92
C LYS A 175 -13.07 13.95 -1.64
N THR A 176 -13.17 14.79 -0.61
CA THR A 176 -12.57 14.55 0.71
C THR A 176 -13.10 13.27 1.36
N LEU A 177 -14.39 12.95 1.19
CA LEU A 177 -15.01 11.74 1.72
C LEU A 177 -14.50 10.48 0.99
N LEU A 178 -14.39 10.50 -0.34
CA LEU A 178 -13.82 9.41 -1.13
C LEU A 178 -12.36 9.14 -0.78
N GLU A 179 -11.57 10.21 -0.56
CA GLU A 179 -10.19 10.13 -0.09
C GLU A 179 -10.13 9.54 1.34
N ASN A 180 -10.99 9.99 2.25
CA ASN A 180 -11.05 9.48 3.63
C ASN A 180 -11.46 8.00 3.72
N VAL A 181 -12.41 7.57 2.89
CA VAL A 181 -12.87 6.17 2.84
C VAL A 181 -11.81 5.27 2.22
N SER A 182 -11.14 5.73 1.16
CA SER A 182 -10.01 5.00 0.57
C SER A 182 -8.89 4.84 1.60
N ARG A 183 -8.61 5.89 2.38
CA ARG A 183 -7.65 5.86 3.49
C ARG A 183 -8.07 4.92 4.62
N GLN A 184 -9.36 4.87 4.96
CA GLN A 184 -9.88 3.95 5.99
C GLN A 184 -9.81 2.48 5.52
N LEU A 185 -10.08 2.21 4.25
CA LEU A 185 -9.92 0.89 3.64
C LEU A 185 -8.45 0.47 3.56
N GLU A 186 -7.53 1.40 3.30
CA GLU A 186 -6.09 1.15 3.42
C GLU A 186 -5.69 0.78 4.85
N ILE A 187 -6.24 1.46 5.86
CA ILE A 187 -6.00 1.14 7.28
C ILE A 187 -6.52 -0.26 7.63
N GLU A 188 -7.77 -0.59 7.27
CA GLU A 188 -8.36 -1.92 7.56
C GLU A 188 -7.70 -3.05 6.74
N MET A 189 -7.21 -2.77 5.53
CA MET A 189 -6.39 -3.71 4.74
C MET A 189 -5.02 -3.94 5.36
N ASN A 190 -4.38 -2.89 5.84
CA ASN A 190 -3.13 -3.00 6.57
C ASN A 190 -3.37 -3.83 7.84
N ASP A 191 -4.39 -3.53 8.64
CA ASP A 191 -4.69 -4.26 9.89
C ASP A 191 -4.88 -5.78 9.67
N HIS A 192 -5.54 -6.21 8.59
CA HIS A 192 -5.70 -7.64 8.28
C HIS A 192 -4.47 -8.30 7.62
N LEU A 193 -3.71 -7.56 6.81
CA LEU A 193 -2.40 -8.04 6.32
C LEU A 193 -1.34 -8.06 7.43
N ASN A 194 -1.64 -7.43 8.57
CA ASN A 194 -0.80 -7.30 9.75
C ASN A 194 -1.15 -8.29 10.87
N GLU A 195 -2.13 -9.18 10.69
CA GLU A 195 -2.44 -10.21 11.68
C GLU A 195 -1.22 -11.11 11.94
N GLY A 196 -0.68 -11.02 13.15
CA GLY A 196 0.52 -11.75 13.57
C GLY A 196 1.85 -11.11 13.16
N ILE A 197 1.86 -9.97 12.45
CA ILE A 197 3.07 -9.19 12.21
C ILE A 197 3.41 -8.42 13.48
N GLU A 198 4.56 -8.72 14.06
CA GLU A 198 5.07 -7.98 15.21
C GLU A 198 5.68 -6.66 14.73
N ARG A 199 5.22 -5.57 15.33
CA ARG A 199 5.80 -4.24 15.15
C ARG A 199 6.27 -3.74 16.49
N TYR A 200 7.56 -3.52 16.58
CA TYR A 200 8.15 -2.94 17.76
C TYR A 200 9.23 -1.96 17.38
N ASN A 201 9.58 -1.12 18.33
CA ASN A 201 10.69 -0.21 18.22
C ASN A 201 11.51 -0.27 19.50
N PHE A 202 12.77 0.13 19.37
CA PHE A 202 13.68 0.25 20.48
C PHE A 202 14.64 1.39 20.21
N THR A 203 15.25 1.91 21.26
CA THR A 203 16.11 3.08 21.18
C THR A 203 17.57 2.69 21.35
N ILE A 204 18.46 3.30 20.56
CA ILE A 204 19.90 3.23 20.76
C ILE A 204 20.45 4.59 21.19
N LEU A 205 21.57 4.55 21.92
CA LEU A 205 22.23 5.75 22.48
C LEU A 205 21.26 6.63 23.30
N GLU A 206 20.44 5.98 24.14
CA GLU A 206 19.47 6.64 25.03
C GLU A 206 20.14 7.72 25.90
N GLY A 207 19.46 8.86 26.03
CA GLY A 207 19.95 10.02 26.77
C GLY A 207 21.04 10.83 26.07
N SER A 208 21.43 10.46 24.84
CA SER A 208 22.35 11.26 24.03
C SER A 208 21.62 12.19 23.06
N LYS A 209 22.33 13.18 22.51
CA LYS A 209 21.78 14.03 21.44
C LYS A 209 21.43 13.24 20.17
N ASN A 210 21.98 12.04 19.98
CA ASN A 210 21.67 11.15 18.86
C ASN A 210 20.92 9.89 19.32
N GLU A 211 20.12 10.02 20.37
CA GLU A 211 19.11 9.01 20.72
C GLU A 211 18.27 8.68 19.48
N THR A 212 18.36 7.44 19.01
CA THR A 212 17.78 7.02 17.73
C THR A 212 16.82 5.86 17.92
N THR A 213 15.59 6.03 17.45
CA THR A 213 14.58 4.96 17.42
C THR A 213 14.76 4.10 16.18
N ILE A 214 14.89 2.80 16.41
CA ILE A 214 14.92 1.76 15.39
C ILE A 214 13.57 1.09 15.37
N TYR A 215 13.02 0.87 14.18
CA TYR A 215 11.75 0.20 14.01
C TYR A 215 11.98 -1.16 13.38
N ARG A 216 11.24 -2.17 13.84
CA ARG A 216 11.30 -3.51 13.28
C ARG A 216 9.91 -4.06 13.06
N ILE A 217 9.71 -4.57 11.85
CA ILE A 217 8.49 -5.22 11.38
C ILE A 217 8.85 -6.67 11.10
N VAL A 218 8.23 -7.62 11.80
CA VAL A 218 8.56 -9.04 11.71
C VAL A 218 7.33 -9.83 11.33
N HIS A 219 7.37 -10.49 10.17
CA HIS A 219 6.33 -11.40 9.74
C HIS A 219 6.58 -12.81 10.32
N PRO A 220 5.54 -13.56 10.73
CA PRO A 220 5.71 -14.88 11.34
C PRO A 220 6.27 -15.93 10.36
N LYS A 221 5.95 -15.77 9.07
CA LYS A 221 6.56 -16.58 7.99
C LYS A 221 7.99 -16.11 7.74
N LYS A 222 8.95 -17.04 7.86
CA LYS A 222 10.36 -16.82 7.49
C LYS A 222 10.49 -16.33 6.04
N GLY A 223 11.43 -15.44 5.84
CA GLY A 223 11.77 -14.80 4.57
C GLY A 223 13.02 -13.94 4.79
N PRO A 224 13.37 -13.06 3.85
CA PRO A 224 14.58 -12.27 3.98
C PRO A 224 14.46 -11.18 5.05
N ASN A 225 15.58 -10.78 5.62
CA ASN A 225 15.70 -9.68 6.55
C ASN A 225 16.28 -8.46 5.84
N VAL A 226 15.47 -7.42 5.69
CA VAL A 226 15.84 -6.18 4.99
C VAL A 226 16.21 -5.10 6.01
N PHE A 227 17.31 -4.39 5.74
CA PHE A 227 17.75 -3.24 6.51
C PHE A 227 17.63 -1.96 5.67
N LEU A 228 16.72 -1.07 6.05
CA LEU A 228 16.44 0.19 5.35
C LEU A 228 16.94 1.37 6.19
N ILE A 229 17.83 2.18 5.63
CA ILE A 229 18.45 3.31 6.36
C ILE A 229 18.49 4.59 5.50
N VAL A 230 18.27 5.73 6.15
CA VAL A 230 18.41 7.07 5.56
C VAL A 230 19.57 7.79 6.25
N PRO A 231 20.76 7.87 5.63
CA PRO A 231 21.97 8.32 6.33
C PRO A 231 22.02 9.81 6.67
N HIS A 232 21.61 10.70 5.76
CA HIS A 232 21.83 12.13 5.93
C HIS A 232 20.58 12.89 6.39
N GLY A 233 20.74 13.81 7.35
CA GLY A 233 19.63 14.55 7.95
C GLY A 233 18.89 15.52 7.03
N SER A 234 19.53 15.96 5.93
CA SER A 234 18.91 16.84 4.93
C SER A 234 18.08 16.11 3.86
N GLU A 235 18.09 14.77 3.85
CA GLU A 235 17.46 13.92 2.82
C GLU A 235 16.05 13.51 3.25
N ARG A 236 15.16 14.50 3.30
CA ARG A 236 13.82 14.39 3.90
C ARG A 236 12.90 13.41 3.20
N VAL A 237 12.99 13.29 1.87
CA VAL A 237 12.10 12.39 1.13
C VAL A 237 12.38 10.94 1.51
N GLY A 238 13.66 10.57 1.66
CA GLY A 238 14.05 9.25 2.11
C GLY A 238 13.47 8.95 3.50
N THR A 239 13.56 9.90 4.43
CA THR A 239 12.99 9.76 5.77
C THR A 239 11.48 9.53 5.73
N ASP A 240 10.73 10.35 5.01
CA ASP A 240 9.27 10.21 4.93
C ASP A 240 8.86 8.86 4.33
N VAL A 241 9.51 8.47 3.22
CA VAL A 241 9.29 7.18 2.57
C VAL A 241 9.59 6.02 3.52
N ALA A 242 10.65 6.10 4.32
CA ALA A 242 11.02 5.08 5.29
C ALA A 242 10.01 5.01 6.46
N ILE A 243 9.53 6.16 6.95
CA ILE A 243 8.48 6.23 7.99
C ILE A 243 7.18 5.61 7.48
N GLU A 244 6.82 5.85 6.23
CA GLU A 244 5.59 5.30 5.66
C GLU A 244 5.63 3.78 5.53
N ARG A 245 6.83 3.19 5.37
CA ARG A 245 7.02 1.73 5.37
C ARG A 245 6.68 1.08 6.71
N LEU A 246 6.67 1.82 7.82
CA LEU A 246 6.33 1.29 9.15
C LEU A 246 4.95 0.62 9.19
N ASN A 247 4.01 1.17 8.41
CA ASN A 247 2.62 0.70 8.38
C ASN A 247 2.31 -0.15 7.14
N MET A 248 3.27 -0.34 6.24
CA MET A 248 3.08 -1.16 5.05
C MET A 248 3.16 -2.66 5.41
N PRO A 249 2.32 -3.50 4.79
CA PRO A 249 2.33 -4.94 5.05
C PRO A 249 3.50 -5.60 4.31
N ILE A 250 4.06 -6.64 4.93
CA ILE A 250 5.07 -7.53 4.33
C ILE A 250 4.53 -8.95 4.28
N LYS A 251 4.89 -9.75 3.27
CA LYS A 251 4.36 -11.12 3.07
C LYS A 251 5.14 -12.20 3.81
N GLN A 252 6.39 -11.94 4.15
CA GLN A 252 7.33 -12.83 4.85
C GLN A 252 8.60 -12.07 5.22
N GLY A 253 9.41 -12.63 6.13
CA GLY A 253 10.69 -12.05 6.52
C GLY A 253 10.54 -10.89 7.51
N SER A 254 11.52 -10.00 7.51
CA SER A 254 11.52 -8.83 8.39
C SER A 254 12.06 -7.57 7.71
N LEU A 255 11.64 -6.42 8.22
CA LEU A 255 12.11 -5.11 7.78
C LEU A 255 12.54 -4.29 9.00
N THR A 256 13.84 -3.99 9.06
CA THR A 256 14.45 -3.10 10.07
C THR A 256 14.64 -1.74 9.44
N ILE A 257 14.05 -0.69 10.04
CA ILE A 257 13.95 0.64 9.45
C ILE A 257 14.59 1.67 10.38
N ILE A 258 15.52 2.43 9.81
CA ILE A 258 16.22 3.54 10.44
C ILE A 258 15.91 4.78 9.60
N PRO A 259 14.74 5.41 9.80
CA PRO A 259 14.31 6.53 8.96
C PRO A 259 15.15 7.79 9.18
N ILE A 260 15.81 7.88 10.33
CA ILE A 260 16.69 8.99 10.73
C ILE A 260 17.94 8.39 11.37
N ALA A 261 19.02 8.26 10.60
CA ALA A 261 20.27 7.67 11.10
C ALA A 261 21.07 8.61 12.03
N VAL A 262 20.91 9.92 11.88
CA VAL A 262 21.58 10.93 12.73
C VAL A 262 20.54 11.98 13.16
N PRO A 263 19.86 11.78 14.31
CA PRO A 263 18.79 12.67 14.78
C PRO A 263 19.18 14.14 14.90
N GLU A 264 20.41 14.43 15.31
CA GLU A 264 20.91 15.80 15.38
C GLU A 264 21.01 16.45 13.99
N ALA A 265 21.55 15.75 12.99
CA ALA A 265 21.63 16.24 11.61
C ALA A 265 20.23 16.48 11.04
N TYR A 266 19.29 15.57 11.33
CA TYR A 266 17.90 15.72 10.93
C TYR A 266 17.24 16.94 11.58
N ARG A 267 17.43 17.20 12.87
CA ARG A 267 16.87 18.41 13.52
C ARG A 267 17.42 19.71 12.92
N LEU A 268 18.70 19.72 12.55
CA LEU A 268 19.36 20.89 11.97
C LEU A 268 19.20 21.02 10.45
N ASN A 269 18.56 20.06 9.79
CA ASN A 269 18.43 20.01 8.33
C ASN A 269 19.77 20.03 7.59
N THR A 270 20.78 19.36 8.13
CA THR A 270 22.12 19.28 7.54
C THR A 270 22.43 17.87 7.09
N ARG A 271 23.37 17.74 6.14
CA ARG A 271 23.85 16.41 5.69
C ARG A 271 24.47 15.62 6.84
N ALA A 272 25.30 16.31 7.63
CA ALA A 272 26.10 15.75 8.71
C ALA A 272 26.26 16.78 9.85
N ILE A 273 26.70 16.31 11.02
CA ILE A 273 27.07 17.14 12.16
C ILE A 273 28.59 17.28 12.21
N GLU A 274 29.09 18.51 12.32
CA GLU A 274 30.53 18.79 12.51
C GLU A 274 31.44 18.11 11.46
N GLY A 275 30.95 17.96 10.22
CA GLY A 275 31.65 17.26 9.14
C GLY A 275 31.76 15.74 9.31
N GLN A 276 31.14 15.16 10.34
CA GLN A 276 31.10 13.72 10.58
C GLN A 276 29.94 13.11 9.76
N ASP A 277 30.17 12.91 8.46
CA ASP A 277 29.25 12.19 7.58
C ASP A 277 29.20 10.71 7.97
N ILE A 278 28.02 10.23 8.39
CA ILE A 278 27.84 8.84 8.83
C ILE A 278 28.11 7.83 7.72
N ASN A 279 27.85 8.18 6.45
CA ASN A 279 28.08 7.30 5.31
C ASN A 279 29.56 7.14 4.95
N ASN A 280 30.46 7.72 5.75
CA ASN A 280 31.91 7.50 5.69
C ASN A 280 32.46 6.87 7.00
N ARG A 281 31.61 6.24 7.81
CA ARG A 281 31.95 5.69 9.15
C ARG A 281 31.76 4.19 9.28
N PHE A 282 31.39 3.50 8.22
CA PHE A 282 31.16 2.06 8.23
C PHE A 282 32.44 1.32 7.83
N PHE A 283 33.31 1.08 8.80
CA PHE A 283 34.56 0.36 8.60
C PHE A 283 34.94 -0.43 9.85
N ASP A 284 35.68 -1.51 9.66
CA ASP A 284 35.95 -2.54 10.67
C ASP A 284 36.95 -2.12 11.78
N LYS A 285 37.31 -0.83 11.84
CA LYS A 285 38.21 -0.30 12.88
C LYS A 285 37.37 0.11 14.08
N LYS A 286 37.80 -0.27 15.28
CA LYS A 286 37.29 0.21 16.58
C LYS A 286 37.52 1.73 16.76
N ILE A 287 36.91 2.55 15.92
CA ILE A 287 36.87 3.99 16.07
C ILE A 287 35.50 4.26 16.66
N ASN A 288 35.47 4.53 17.96
CA ASN A 288 34.31 5.01 18.69
C ASN A 288 34.70 6.34 19.32
N ARG A 289 35.09 7.30 18.45
CA ARG A 289 35.65 8.59 18.89
C ARG A 289 34.58 9.67 18.94
N THR A 290 33.58 9.56 18.08
CA THR A 290 32.47 10.51 17.95
C THR A 290 31.13 9.80 18.15
N ASP A 291 30.07 10.56 18.43
CA ASP A 291 28.71 10.00 18.51
C ASP A 291 28.25 9.42 17.16
N THR A 292 28.72 9.98 16.03
CA THR A 292 28.47 9.41 14.70
C THR A 292 29.13 8.04 14.53
N ASP A 293 30.35 7.87 15.04
CA ASP A 293 31.02 6.56 14.99
C ASP A 293 30.25 5.52 15.84
N LYS A 294 29.71 5.92 17.00
CA LYS A 294 28.85 5.05 17.84
C LYS A 294 27.60 4.58 17.11
N LEU A 295 26.94 5.50 16.39
CA LEU A 295 25.77 5.18 15.56
C LEU A 295 26.14 4.17 14.47
N ALA A 296 27.21 4.45 13.70
CA ALA A 296 27.68 3.55 12.66
C ALA A 296 28.01 2.15 13.22
N GLN A 297 28.69 2.09 14.37
CA GLN A 297 28.97 0.83 15.06
C GLN A 297 27.68 0.08 15.42
N LYS A 298 26.68 0.76 16.00
CA LYS A 298 25.40 0.15 16.35
C LYS A 298 24.66 -0.40 15.14
N TYR A 299 24.69 0.29 14.00
CA TYR A 299 24.09 -0.20 12.77
C TYR A 299 24.85 -1.40 12.19
N MET A 300 26.18 -1.40 12.22
CA MET A 300 26.98 -2.58 11.82
C MET A 300 26.67 -3.80 12.69
N GLU A 301 26.57 -3.62 14.01
CA GLU A 301 26.17 -4.68 14.95
C GLU A 301 24.79 -5.27 14.59
N MET A 302 23.83 -4.42 14.20
CA MET A 302 22.49 -4.86 13.79
C MET A 302 22.49 -5.69 12.49
N LEU A 303 23.42 -5.47 11.57
CA LEU A 303 23.51 -6.28 10.35
C LEU A 303 23.77 -7.74 10.70
N ASP A 304 24.66 -7.99 11.67
CA ASP A 304 24.97 -9.33 12.15
C ASP A 304 23.88 -9.86 13.11
N GLU A 305 23.39 -9.05 14.05
CA GLU A 305 22.38 -9.45 15.07
C GLU A 305 21.07 -9.93 14.44
N TYR A 306 20.67 -9.30 13.34
CA TYR A 306 19.41 -9.56 12.69
C TYR A 306 19.48 -10.41 11.42
N ASP A 307 20.66 -10.99 11.14
CA ASP A 307 20.90 -11.85 9.98
C ASP A 307 20.40 -11.18 8.69
N ILE A 308 20.86 -9.94 8.45
CA ILE A 308 20.38 -9.11 7.34
C ILE A 308 20.83 -9.70 6.00
N ASP A 309 19.88 -9.91 5.09
CA ASP A 309 20.13 -10.39 3.73
C ASP A 309 20.40 -9.25 2.74
N VAL A 310 19.78 -8.09 2.97
CA VAL A 310 19.92 -6.92 2.09
C VAL A 310 19.88 -5.59 2.83
N VAL A 311 20.80 -4.69 2.47
CA VAL A 311 20.82 -3.29 2.91
C VAL A 311 20.35 -2.37 1.78
N LEU A 312 19.36 -1.54 2.07
CA LEU A 312 18.86 -0.48 1.18
C LEU A 312 19.13 0.87 1.83
N THR A 313 19.90 1.74 1.17
CA THR A 313 20.11 3.12 1.62
C THR A 313 19.39 4.09 0.72
N LEU A 314 18.68 5.06 1.31
CA LEU A 314 17.99 6.10 0.57
C LEU A 314 18.77 7.41 0.64
N HIS A 315 19.00 8.01 -0.53
CA HIS A 315 19.76 9.24 -0.66
C HIS A 315 19.07 10.25 -1.59
N GLU A 316 19.41 11.52 -1.38
CA GLU A 316 19.05 12.60 -2.31
C GLU A 316 20.30 13.38 -2.71
N GLY A 317 20.73 13.24 -3.96
CA GLY A 317 21.89 13.92 -4.55
C GLY A 317 21.53 15.13 -5.41
N ASN A 318 22.48 16.05 -5.62
CA ASN A 318 22.27 17.17 -6.54
C ASN A 318 22.27 16.69 -8.00
N GLY A 319 21.30 17.16 -8.79
CA GLY A 319 21.39 17.20 -10.26
C GLY A 319 21.11 15.92 -11.06
N PHE A 320 20.26 16.06 -12.09
CA PHE A 320 20.37 15.20 -13.28
C PHE A 320 21.70 15.53 -13.97
N LYS A 321 22.57 14.52 -14.14
CA LYS A 321 23.92 14.59 -14.76
C LYS A 321 25.10 14.91 -13.83
N GLU A 322 24.93 15.13 -12.53
CA GLU A 322 26.07 14.95 -11.62
C GLU A 322 26.28 13.46 -11.33
N PHE A 323 27.48 13.08 -10.90
CA PHE A 323 28.01 11.71 -11.00
C PHE A 323 27.07 10.63 -10.44
N PHE A 324 26.29 10.93 -9.39
CA PHE A 324 25.42 9.98 -8.68
C PHE A 324 23.91 10.17 -8.85
N GLY A 325 23.42 11.31 -9.35
CA GLY A 325 21.97 11.56 -9.44
C GLY A 325 21.24 10.51 -10.28
N ASP A 326 20.10 10.03 -9.76
CA ASP A 326 19.19 9.06 -10.37
C ASP A 326 19.92 7.76 -10.71
N SER A 327 20.53 7.15 -9.70
CA SER A 327 21.29 5.93 -9.85
C SER A 327 21.00 4.93 -8.75
N ILE A 328 21.22 3.66 -9.09
CA ILE A 328 21.34 2.58 -8.13
C ILE A 328 22.83 2.24 -8.07
N ILE A 329 23.42 2.54 -6.92
CA ILE A 329 24.84 2.34 -6.60
C ILE A 329 24.99 1.03 -5.83
N TYR A 330 26.03 0.27 -6.14
CA TYR A 330 26.30 -0.99 -5.47
C TYR A 330 27.78 -1.35 -5.62
N ASP A 331 28.28 -2.13 -4.65
CA ASP A 331 29.71 -2.33 -4.44
C ASP A 331 30.25 -3.65 -5.03
N THR A 332 29.39 -4.51 -5.58
CA THR A 332 29.79 -5.78 -6.21
C THR A 332 29.04 -6.12 -7.50
N ARG A 333 29.77 -6.55 -8.54
CA ARG A 333 29.18 -6.91 -9.85
C ARG A 333 28.23 -8.11 -9.80
N LYS A 334 28.22 -8.90 -8.70
CA LYS A 334 27.24 -9.98 -8.50
C LYS A 334 25.80 -9.48 -8.54
N LEU A 335 25.58 -8.19 -8.26
CA LEU A 335 24.25 -7.57 -8.22
C LEU A 335 23.85 -6.95 -9.56
N ASP A 336 24.68 -7.04 -10.61
CA ASP A 336 24.44 -6.40 -11.91
C ASP A 336 23.04 -6.77 -12.47
N ASP A 337 22.66 -8.05 -12.39
CA ASP A 337 21.37 -8.55 -12.90
C ASP A 337 20.16 -8.06 -12.06
N ASN A 338 20.32 -7.98 -10.74
CA ASN A 338 19.26 -7.47 -9.86
C ASN A 338 19.01 -5.99 -10.13
N VAL A 339 20.08 -5.19 -10.19
CA VAL A 339 19.97 -3.76 -10.50
C VAL A 339 19.38 -3.55 -11.89
N LYS A 340 19.81 -4.32 -12.89
CA LYS A 340 19.24 -4.26 -14.23
C LYS A 340 17.73 -4.52 -14.23
N LYS A 341 17.26 -5.56 -13.54
CA LYS A 341 15.81 -5.86 -13.43
C LYS A 341 15.04 -4.70 -12.80
N VAL A 342 15.54 -4.14 -11.70
CA VAL A 342 14.94 -2.96 -11.05
C VAL A 342 14.85 -1.79 -12.04
N LEU A 343 15.95 -1.49 -12.73
CA LEU A 343 16.01 -0.36 -13.67
C LEU A 343 15.09 -0.55 -14.89
N ASP A 344 15.02 -1.76 -15.45
CA ASP A 344 14.15 -2.06 -16.58
C ASP A 344 12.67 -1.83 -16.20
N ASN A 345 12.25 -2.25 -14.99
CA ASN A 345 10.90 -2.04 -14.46
C ASN A 345 10.59 -0.57 -14.15
N ILE A 346 11.57 0.17 -13.65
CA ILE A 346 11.36 1.57 -13.23
C ILE A 346 11.39 2.50 -14.43
N ASN A 347 12.37 2.35 -15.32
CA ASN A 347 12.53 3.20 -16.49
C ASN A 347 11.43 3.00 -17.53
N SER A 348 10.73 1.85 -17.53
CA SER A 348 9.54 1.63 -18.36
C SER A 348 8.29 2.36 -17.82
N ARG A 349 8.23 2.63 -16.52
CA ARG A 349 7.11 3.34 -15.87
C ARG A 349 7.30 4.85 -15.78
N ILE A 350 8.51 5.34 -16.04
CA ILE A 350 8.92 6.76 -15.89
C ILE A 350 8.88 7.53 -17.24
N GLU A 351 8.29 6.96 -18.30
CA GLU A 351 8.28 7.54 -19.67
C GLU A 351 7.90 9.03 -19.84
N PRO A 352 7.12 9.72 -18.98
CA PRO A 352 6.91 11.17 -19.15
C PRO A 352 8.09 12.05 -18.71
N MET A 353 9.12 11.47 -18.09
CA MET A 353 10.25 12.22 -17.53
C MET A 353 11.48 12.03 -18.43
N LYS A 354 12.11 13.14 -18.86
CA LYS A 354 13.28 13.16 -19.78
C LYS A 354 14.56 12.55 -19.18
N PHE A 355 14.44 11.68 -18.18
CA PHE A 355 15.52 11.14 -17.38
C PHE A 355 15.25 9.69 -17.00
N LYS A 356 16.31 8.88 -17.03
CA LYS A 356 16.28 7.46 -16.69
C LYS A 356 17.24 7.21 -15.54
N PHE A 357 16.84 6.34 -14.62
CA PHE A 357 17.74 5.82 -13.62
C PHE A 357 18.84 5.00 -14.29
N LYS A 358 20.07 5.12 -13.77
CA LYS A 358 21.24 4.42 -14.29
C LYS A 358 21.81 3.43 -13.28
N GLN A 359 22.42 2.39 -13.83
CA GLN A 359 23.20 1.42 -13.07
C GLN A 359 24.57 2.00 -12.74
N MET A 360 25.02 1.87 -11.49
CA MET A 360 26.31 2.40 -11.08
C MET A 360 27.08 1.44 -10.16
N TYR A 361 27.87 0.56 -10.78
CA TYR A 361 28.90 -0.17 -10.04
C TYR A 361 30.02 0.80 -9.63
N TYR A 362 30.08 1.12 -8.33
CA TYR A 362 31.06 2.05 -7.80
C TYR A 362 31.35 1.72 -6.33
N PRO A 363 32.32 0.83 -6.07
CA PRO A 363 32.69 0.47 -4.70
C PRO A 363 33.18 1.69 -3.90
N MET A 364 32.57 1.95 -2.75
CA MET A 364 32.90 3.08 -1.88
C MET A 364 33.39 2.60 -0.50
N PRO A 365 34.71 2.41 -0.32
CA PRO A 365 35.26 2.04 0.98
C PRO A 365 34.84 3.07 2.03
N THR A 366 34.19 2.62 3.11
CA THR A 366 33.61 3.38 4.26
C THR A 366 32.09 3.62 4.27
N THR A 367 31.35 3.23 3.23
CA THR A 367 29.87 3.25 3.24
C THR A 367 29.30 1.98 3.87
N ILE A 368 28.05 2.05 4.35
CA ILE A 368 27.36 0.86 4.88
C ILE A 368 27.16 -0.19 3.81
N THR A 369 26.96 0.21 2.55
CA THR A 369 26.76 -0.70 1.43
C THR A 369 28.02 -1.50 1.13
N TYR A 370 29.19 -0.85 1.20
CA TYR A 370 30.48 -1.51 1.06
C TYR A 370 30.75 -2.47 2.23
N TYR A 371 30.51 -2.02 3.47
CA TYR A 371 30.66 -2.86 4.66
C TYR A 371 29.78 -4.12 4.59
N ALA A 372 28.49 -3.96 4.24
CA ALA A 372 27.55 -5.06 4.06
C ALA A 372 28.03 -6.03 2.95
N THR A 373 28.49 -5.50 1.82
CA THR A 373 29.00 -6.30 0.70
C THR A 373 30.21 -7.16 1.11
N GLU A 374 31.14 -6.62 1.90
CA GLU A 374 32.30 -7.37 2.41
C GLU A 374 31.89 -8.49 3.38
N LYS A 375 30.74 -8.35 4.05
CA LYS A 375 30.11 -9.39 4.88
C LYS A 375 29.31 -10.42 4.07
N GLY A 376 29.21 -10.25 2.75
CA GLY A 376 28.41 -11.11 1.88
C GLY A 376 26.91 -10.79 1.88
N ILE A 377 26.53 -9.62 2.39
CA ILE A 377 25.16 -9.09 2.40
C ILE A 377 24.96 -8.27 1.12
N ASP A 378 23.84 -8.45 0.42
CA ASP A 378 23.54 -7.63 -0.75
C ASP A 378 23.28 -6.17 -0.32
N ALA A 379 23.78 -5.19 -1.07
CA ALA A 379 23.60 -3.79 -0.67
C ALA A 379 23.47 -2.82 -1.84
N TYR A 380 22.56 -1.86 -1.68
CA TYR A 380 22.23 -0.88 -2.71
C TYR A 380 22.05 0.51 -2.11
N GLY A 381 22.71 1.50 -2.72
CA GLY A 381 22.46 2.92 -2.52
C GLY A 381 21.52 3.46 -3.58
N ILE A 382 20.36 3.98 -3.17
CA ILE A 382 19.36 4.55 -4.06
C ILE A 382 19.51 6.06 -4.03
N GLU A 383 20.07 6.63 -5.10
CA GLU A 383 20.32 8.06 -5.24
C GLU A 383 19.25 8.69 -6.13
N LEU A 384 18.48 9.61 -5.56
CA LEU A 384 17.45 10.35 -6.28
C LEU A 384 17.83 11.82 -6.40
N THR A 385 17.58 12.44 -7.56
CA THR A 385 17.90 13.86 -7.70
C THR A 385 17.05 14.76 -6.78
N ARG A 386 17.68 15.79 -6.20
CA ARG A 386 17.02 16.87 -5.47
C ARG A 386 16.20 17.80 -6.36
N ASN A 387 16.42 17.77 -7.69
CA ASN A 387 15.85 18.73 -8.64
C ASN A 387 14.41 18.39 -9.08
N LEU A 388 13.77 17.43 -8.41
CA LEU A 388 12.38 17.08 -8.62
C LEU A 388 11.49 17.62 -7.51
N ASP A 389 10.23 17.81 -7.88
CA ASP A 389 9.16 18.10 -6.94
C ASP A 389 9.08 17.02 -5.86
N TYR A 390 8.75 17.43 -4.62
CA TYR A 390 8.79 16.58 -3.44
C TYR A 390 7.94 15.32 -3.59
N ASP A 391 6.71 15.46 -4.07
CA ASP A 391 5.79 14.33 -4.24
C ASP A 391 6.29 13.39 -5.32
N LYS A 392 6.80 13.93 -6.44
CA LYS A 392 7.42 13.10 -7.49
C LYS A 392 8.58 12.30 -6.95
N LYS A 393 9.43 12.90 -6.11
CA LYS A 393 10.56 12.20 -5.50
C LYS A 393 10.08 11.05 -4.63
N ARG A 394 9.12 11.31 -3.74
CA ARG A 394 8.52 10.31 -2.86
C ARG A 394 7.94 9.13 -3.64
N ILE A 395 7.18 9.42 -4.70
CA ILE A 395 6.59 8.42 -5.61
C ILE A 395 7.64 7.51 -6.24
N ILE A 396 8.71 8.11 -6.76
CA ILE A 396 9.81 7.38 -7.42
C ILE A 396 10.53 6.51 -6.38
N MET A 397 10.84 7.06 -5.21
CA MET A 397 11.52 6.34 -4.13
C MET A 397 10.72 5.12 -3.65
N HIS A 398 9.40 5.25 -3.46
CA HIS A 398 8.52 4.10 -3.17
C HIS A 398 8.55 3.06 -4.29
N THR A 399 8.51 3.51 -5.54
CA THR A 399 8.55 2.62 -6.69
C THR A 399 9.85 1.83 -6.72
N ILE A 400 11.00 2.46 -6.48
CA ILE A 400 12.30 1.77 -6.41
C ILE A 400 12.33 0.76 -5.27
N LEU A 401 11.92 1.18 -4.07
CA LEU A 401 11.85 0.28 -2.92
C LEU A 401 10.96 -0.93 -3.18
N ASN A 402 9.76 -0.75 -3.75
CA ASN A 402 8.86 -1.86 -4.08
C ASN A 402 9.52 -2.88 -5.01
N GLU A 403 10.29 -2.44 -6.00
CA GLU A 403 10.97 -3.35 -6.91
C GLU A 403 12.07 -4.17 -6.19
N PHE A 404 12.81 -3.57 -5.28
CA PHE A 404 13.74 -4.33 -4.43
C PHE A 404 13.01 -5.31 -3.51
N LEU A 405 11.98 -4.86 -2.80
CA LEU A 405 11.22 -5.71 -1.89
C LEU A 405 10.60 -6.92 -2.61
N LYS A 406 10.14 -6.76 -3.86
CA LYS A 406 9.67 -7.88 -4.70
C LYS A 406 10.80 -8.83 -5.10
N ILE A 407 11.97 -8.33 -5.47
CA ILE A 407 13.12 -9.17 -5.86
C ILE A 407 13.53 -10.09 -4.71
N TYR A 408 13.53 -9.56 -3.48
CA TYR A 408 13.84 -10.35 -2.29
C TYR A 408 12.63 -11.16 -1.78
N GLY A 409 11.42 -10.86 -2.27
CA GLY A 409 10.20 -11.59 -1.92
C GLY A 409 9.60 -11.17 -0.57
N LEU A 410 9.81 -9.92 -0.16
CA LEU A 410 9.10 -9.27 0.96
C LEU A 410 7.68 -8.84 0.57
N GLU A 411 7.46 -8.56 -0.73
CA GLU A 411 6.20 -8.07 -1.31
C GLU A 411 5.68 -8.92 -2.48
#